data_AF-A0A5N6QCC7-F1
#
_entry.id   AF-A0A5N6QCC7-F1
#
_cell.length_a   1.000
_cell.length_b   1.000
_cell.length_c   1.000
_cell.angle_alpha   90.00
_cell.angle_beta   90.00
_cell.angle_gamma   90.00
#
_symmetry.space_group_name_H-M   'P 1'
#
loop_
_entity.id
_entity.type
_entity.pdbx_description
1 polymer ?
#
loop_
_entity_poly.entity_id
_entity_poly.type
_entity_poly.pdbx_seq_one_letter_code
_entity_poly.pdbx_strand_id
1 'polypeptide(L)'
;MDRYQRVEKPRPKTPIKENEIRLPIRRMRNYITYATSLLQEKGSNEIALKAMGRAINKTVMIAELIKNLEIWFLDFGLKLDDEV
;
A
#
# COMPACT_ATOMS: atom_id res chain seq x y z
N MET A 1 -39.33 25.39 -17.13
CA MET A 1 -38.79 24.09 -16.69
C MET A 1 -37.70 24.36 -15.68
N ASP A 2 -37.86 23.88 -14.44
CA ASP A 2 -36.86 24.05 -13.39
C ASP A 2 -35.57 23.32 -13.73
N ARG A 3 -34.44 23.99 -13.49
CA ARG A 3 -33.11 23.46 -13.75
C ARG A 3 -32.77 22.46 -12.66
N TYR A 4 -32.40 21.24 -13.04
CA TYR A 4 -31.90 20.25 -12.10
C TYR A 4 -30.65 20.80 -11.38
N GLN A 5 -30.71 20.88 -10.05
CA GLN A 5 -29.58 21.20 -9.21
C GLN A 5 -28.83 19.92 -8.86
N ARG A 6 -27.52 19.89 -9.12
CA ARG A 6 -26.67 18.75 -8.80
C ARG A 6 -26.55 18.65 -7.27
N VAL A 7 -27.26 17.68 -6.69
CA VAL A 7 -27.19 17.39 -5.26
C VAL A 7 -25.88 16.63 -4.99
N GLU A 8 -25.00 17.19 -4.18
CA GLU A 8 -23.81 16.50 -3.71
C GLU A 8 -24.21 15.40 -2.72
N LYS A 9 -24.15 14.14 -3.15
CA LYS A 9 -24.27 13.01 -2.22
C LYS A 9 -22.98 12.93 -1.40
N PRO A 10 -23.04 13.02 -0.06
CA PRO A 10 -21.86 12.83 0.77
C PRO A 10 -21.33 11.43 0.52
N ARG A 11 -20.08 11.32 0.06
CA ARG A 11 -19.45 10.02 -0.16
C ARG A 11 -19.19 9.39 1.21
N PRO A 12 -19.67 8.18 1.49
CA PRO A 12 -19.33 7.51 2.74
C PRO A 12 -17.82 7.31 2.78
N LYS A 13 -17.17 7.89 3.80
CA LYS A 13 -15.75 7.61 4.07
C LYS A 13 -15.69 6.18 4.60
N THR A 14 -15.39 5.23 3.73
CA THR A 14 -15.12 3.85 4.17
C THR A 14 -13.97 3.88 5.18
N PRO A 15 -14.09 3.23 6.34
CA PRO A 15 -12.98 3.11 7.27
C PRO A 15 -11.81 2.42 6.57
N ILE A 16 -10.60 2.95 6.76
CA ILE A 16 -9.36 2.40 6.20
C ILE A 16 -8.83 1.38 7.21
N LYS A 17 -8.63 0.14 6.76
CA LYS A 17 -7.98 -0.89 7.58
C LYS A 17 -6.49 -0.58 7.75
N GLU A 18 -5.89 -1.00 8.85
CA GLU A 18 -4.48 -0.73 9.15
C GLU A 18 -3.52 -1.31 8.11
N ASN A 19 -3.87 -2.45 7.51
CA ASN A 19 -3.06 -3.12 6.49
C ASN A 19 -3.43 -2.69 5.06
N GLU A 20 -4.28 -1.66 4.90
CA GLU A 20 -4.71 -1.17 3.59
C GLU A 20 -3.90 0.05 3.16
N ILE A 21 -3.21 -0.08 2.02
CA ILE A 21 -2.46 1.03 1.41
C ILE A 21 -3.16 1.49 0.15
N ARG A 22 -3.58 2.77 0.11
CA ARG A 22 -4.13 3.42 -1.08
C ARG A 22 -3.06 4.21 -1.82
N LEU A 23 -2.71 3.79 -3.02
CA LEU A 23 -1.56 4.34 -3.76
C LEU A 23 -1.94 5.54 -4.64
N PRO A 24 -1.29 6.70 -4.45
CA PRO A 24 -1.43 7.86 -5.32
C PRO A 24 -0.45 7.82 -6.50
N ILE A 25 -0.74 8.56 -7.56
CA ILE A 25 0.03 8.53 -8.81
C ILE A 25 1.47 9.09 -8.66
N ARG A 26 1.74 9.97 -7.68
CA ARG A 26 3.00 10.77 -7.62
C ARG A 26 3.99 10.41 -6.52
N ARG A 27 3.57 9.89 -5.36
CA ARG A 27 4.49 9.61 -4.23
C ARG A 27 4.56 8.10 -4.02
N MET A 28 5.64 7.46 -4.48
CA MET A 28 5.81 5.99 -4.36
C MET A 28 6.68 5.60 -3.17
N ARG A 29 7.78 6.32 -2.93
CA ARG A 29 8.79 5.98 -1.90
C ARG A 29 8.19 5.78 -0.51
N ASN A 30 7.36 6.72 -0.06
CA ASN A 30 6.77 6.67 1.28
C ASN A 30 5.89 5.43 1.50
N TYR A 31 5.25 4.92 0.45
CA TYR A 31 4.38 3.74 0.56
C TYR A 31 5.16 2.43 0.51
N ILE A 32 6.32 2.43 -0.14
CA ILE A 32 7.25 1.30 -0.07
C ILE A 32 7.77 1.19 1.37
N THR A 33 8.27 2.29 1.94
CA THR A 33 8.73 2.31 3.34
C THR A 33 7.63 1.92 4.32
N TYR A 34 6.41 2.43 4.13
CA TYR A 34 5.29 2.05 4.98
C TYR A 34 4.90 0.58 4.85
N ALA A 35 4.91 0.04 3.62
CA ALA A 35 4.63 -1.38 3.39
C ALA A 35 5.70 -2.28 4.03
N THR A 36 6.98 -1.92 3.95
CA THR A 36 8.05 -2.68 4.60
C THR A 36 7.92 -2.62 6.12
N SER A 37 7.61 -1.46 6.72
CA SER A 37 7.36 -1.36 8.16
C SER A 37 6.13 -2.15 8.61
N LEU A 38 5.08 -2.25 7.79
CA LEU A 38 3.92 -3.09 8.10
C LEU A 38 4.28 -4.59 8.17
N LEU A 39 5.12 -5.08 7.25
CA LEU A 39 5.55 -6.48 7.21
C LEU A 39 6.58 -6.79 8.30
N GLN A 40 7.60 -5.94 8.47
CA GLN A 40 8.73 -6.19 9.36
C GLN A 40 8.46 -5.75 10.80
N GLU A 41 8.12 -4.48 11.02
CA GLU A 41 8.01 -3.91 12.37
C GLU A 41 6.69 -4.29 13.05
N LYS A 42 5.59 -4.24 12.30
CA LYS A 42 4.26 -4.57 12.83
C LYS A 42 3.92 -6.06 12.73
N GLY A 43 4.74 -6.86 12.03
CA GLY A 43 4.49 -8.29 11.84
C GLY A 43 3.18 -8.61 11.11
N SER A 44 2.71 -7.73 10.23
CA SER A 44 1.47 -7.97 9.48
C SER A 44 1.69 -9.07 8.46
N ASN A 45 0.89 -10.13 8.51
CA ASN A 45 1.03 -11.27 7.58
C ASN A 45 0.54 -10.97 6.15
N GLU A 46 -0.23 -9.90 5.98
CA GLU A 46 -0.78 -9.48 4.69
C GLU A 46 -0.90 -7.95 4.58
N ILE A 47 -0.76 -7.44 3.35
CA ILE A 47 -0.99 -6.04 2.99
C ILE A 47 -1.94 -5.96 1.79
N ALA A 48 -2.96 -5.12 1.91
CA ALA A 48 -3.92 -4.85 0.84
C ALA A 48 -3.54 -3.56 0.09
N LEU A 49 -2.96 -3.69 -1.11
CA LEU A 49 -2.69 -2.56 -2.00
C LEU A 49 -3.93 -2.23 -2.84
N LYS A 50 -4.44 -1.00 -2.70
CA LYS A 50 -5.56 -0.50 -3.50
C LYS A 50 -5.13 0.64 -4.39
N ALA A 51 -5.44 0.51 -5.68
CA ALA A 51 -5.18 1.53 -6.68
C ALA A 51 -6.26 1.55 -7.75
N MET A 52 -6.39 2.70 -8.41
CA MET A 52 -7.40 2.93 -9.44
C MET A 52 -6.78 3.63 -10.65
N GLY A 53 -7.31 3.34 -11.83
CA GLY A 53 -6.91 3.97 -13.09
C GLY A 53 -5.41 3.85 -13.36
N ARG A 54 -4.76 4.99 -13.64
CA ARG A 54 -3.33 5.05 -14.01
C ARG A 54 -2.36 4.62 -12.89
N ALA A 55 -2.84 4.48 -11.65
CA ALA A 55 -2.03 4.02 -10.53
C ALA A 55 -1.86 2.50 -10.48
N ILE A 56 -2.66 1.73 -11.23
CA ILE A 56 -2.64 0.25 -11.20
C ILE A 56 -1.25 -0.28 -11.60
N ASN A 57 -0.72 0.13 -12.74
CA ASN A 57 0.60 -0.35 -13.21
C ASN A 57 1.72 -0.08 -12.20
N LYS A 58 1.72 1.11 -11.60
CA LYS A 58 2.70 1.47 -10.56
C LYS A 58 2.55 0.62 -9.29
N THR A 59 1.34 0.23 -8.97
CA THR A 59 1.04 -0.59 -7.79
C THR A 59 1.56 -2.00 -7.96
N VAL A 60 1.39 -2.58 -9.15
CA VAL A 60 1.94 -3.91 -9.47
C VAL A 60 3.46 -3.89 -9.32
N MET A 61 4.14 -2.88 -9.87
CA MET A 61 5.60 -2.74 -9.72
C MET A 61 6.05 -2.63 -8.25
N ILE A 62 5.28 -1.92 -7.41
CA ILE A 62 5.59 -1.82 -5.98
C ILE A 62 5.42 -3.17 -5.27
N ALA A 63 4.34 -3.90 -5.59
CA ALA A 63 4.12 -5.24 -5.05
C ALA A 63 5.27 -6.19 -5.42
N GLU A 64 5.71 -6.16 -6.67
CA GLU A 64 6.87 -6.94 -7.14
C GLU A 64 8.15 -6.55 -6.42
N LEU A 65 8.41 -5.26 -6.22
CA LEU A 65 9.60 -4.78 -5.52
C LEU A 65 9.62 -5.25 -4.06
N ILE A 66 8.50 -5.15 -3.35
CA ILE A 66 8.37 -5.62 -1.96
C ILE A 66 8.59 -7.13 -1.89
N LYS A 67 7.92 -7.91 -2.76
CA LYS A 67 8.08 -9.36 -2.81
C LYS A 67 9.53 -9.77 -3.11
N ASN A 68 10.18 -9.09 -4.05
CA ASN A 68 11.58 -9.36 -4.37
C ASN A 68 12.50 -9.03 -3.20
N LEU A 69 12.27 -7.93 -2.47
CA LEU A 69 13.01 -7.64 -1.25
C LEU A 69 12.84 -8.77 -0.21
N GLU A 70 11.61 -9.20 0.07
CA GLU A 70 11.35 -10.28 1.04
C GLU A 70 11.97 -11.61 0.62
N ILE A 71 11.86 -12.00 -0.65
CA ILE A 71 12.48 -13.22 -1.18
C ILE A 71 13.99 -13.13 -1.06
N TRP A 72 14.59 -12.01 -1.45
CA TRP A 72 16.03 -11.80 -1.25
C TRP A 72 16.43 -11.90 0.21
N PHE A 73 15.63 -11.39 1.15
CA PHE A 73 15.90 -11.54 2.59
C PHE A 73 15.87 -13.00 3.04
N LEU A 74 14.92 -13.80 2.56
CA LEU A 74 14.83 -15.23 2.87
C LEU A 74 15.97 -16.04 2.22
N ASP A 75 16.31 -15.75 0.97
CA ASP A 75 17.32 -16.47 0.20
C ASP A 75 18.75 -16.13 0.63
N PHE A 76 19.02 -14.88 1.05
CA PHE A 76 20.35 -14.46 1.51
C PHE A 76 20.58 -14.63 3.01
N GLY A 77 19.56 -15.00 3.79
CA GLY A 77 19.70 -15.26 5.22
C GLY A 77 20.19 -14.03 6.02
N LEU A 78 20.00 -12.82 5.50
CA LEU A 78 20.29 -11.57 6.21
C LEU A 78 19.19 -11.30 7.24
N LYS A 79 19.09 -12.13 8.27
CA LYS A 79 18.59 -11.65 9.56
C LYS A 79 19.66 -10.71 10.08
N LEU A 80 19.42 -9.40 9.99
CA LEU A 80 20.08 -8.47 10.89
C LEU A 80 19.75 -8.96 12.30
N ASP A 81 20.80 -9.31 13.04
CA ASP A 81 20.72 -9.92 14.36
C ASP A 81 19.66 -9.25 15.24
N ASP A 82 18.71 -10.07 15.69
CA ASP A 82 17.97 -9.85 16.92
C ASP A 82 18.98 -9.93 18.09
N GLU A 83 19.63 -8.81 18.46
CA GLU A 83 20.25 -8.62 19.78
C GLU A 83 20.71 -7.16 19.97
N VAL A 84 19.93 -6.37 20.73
CA VAL A 84 20.25 -5.62 21.97
C VAL A 84 18.94 -5.10 22.56
#